data_AF-A0A164MBH7-F1
#
_entry.id   AF-A0A164MBH7-F1
#
_cell.length_a   1.000
_cell.length_b   1.000
_cell.length_c   1.000
_cell.angle_alpha   90.00
_cell.angle_beta   90.00
_cell.angle_gamma   90.00
#
_symmetry.space_group_name_H-M   'P 1'
#
loop_
_entity.id
_entity.type
_entity.pdbx_description
1 polymer ?
#
loop_
_entity_poly.entity_id
_entity_poly.type
_entity_poly.pdbx_seq_one_letter_code
_entity_poly.pdbx_strand_id
1 'polypeptide(L)'
;MAAVAEGASAAGGLVIGVRPDTDPDGVCEGLSAVLYTNMGEARNAILVWSADAVIVVGGSWGTLSEVALANRRGGVPVVLLGGWRVVDSRGSAVSAGVVAETAGEAVSVVLEQATRRS
;
A
#
# COMPACT_ATOMS: atom_id res chain seq x y z
N MET A 1 -3.66 9.11 -1.36
CA MET A 1 -3.73 8.53 -2.72
C MET A 1 -3.43 9.58 -3.77
N ALA A 2 -4.18 10.69 -3.88
CA ALA A 2 -3.87 11.77 -4.82
C ALA A 2 -2.41 12.29 -4.71
N ALA A 3 -1.93 12.59 -3.49
CA ALA A 3 -0.53 13.02 -3.28
C ALA A 3 0.53 11.97 -3.72
N VAL A 4 0.21 10.68 -3.65
CA VAL A 4 1.11 9.61 -4.13
C VAL A 4 1.13 9.61 -5.66
N ALA A 5 -0.04 9.75 -6.29
CA ALA A 5 -0.15 9.82 -7.74
C ALA A 5 0.58 11.05 -8.30
N GLU A 6 0.37 12.22 -7.69
CA GLU A 6 1.06 13.46 -8.06
C GLU A 6 2.59 13.31 -7.95
N GLY A 7 3.10 12.86 -6.81
CA GLY A 7 4.54 12.73 -6.60
C GLY A 7 5.20 11.70 -7.54
N ALA A 8 4.56 10.55 -7.74
CA ALA A 8 5.07 9.52 -8.65
C ALA A 8 5.00 9.97 -10.12
N SER A 9 3.92 10.63 -10.52
CA SER A 9 3.73 11.16 -11.87
C SER A 9 4.73 12.28 -12.19
N ALA A 10 4.94 13.21 -11.25
CA ALA A 10 5.92 14.28 -11.38
C ALA A 10 7.36 13.77 -11.56
N ALA A 11 7.66 12.58 -11.02
CA ALA A 11 8.94 11.90 -11.21
C ALA A 11 9.00 11.04 -12.50
N GLY A 12 7.95 11.06 -13.34
CA GLY A 12 7.87 10.27 -14.57
C GLY A 12 7.55 8.78 -14.35
N GLY A 13 7.04 8.41 -13.17
CA GLY A 13 6.66 7.04 -12.84
C GLY A 13 5.34 6.61 -13.48
N LEU A 14 5.18 5.30 -13.68
CA LEU A 14 3.91 4.69 -14.05
C LEU A 14 3.00 4.61 -12.82
N VAL A 15 1.82 5.24 -12.89
CA VAL A 15 0.87 5.27 -11.76
C VAL A 15 -0.44 4.62 -12.17
N ILE A 16 -0.78 3.50 -11.53
CA ILE A 16 -2.01 2.75 -11.81
C ILE A 16 -2.99 2.95 -10.66
N GLY A 17 -4.16 3.54 -10.94
CA GLY A 17 -5.25 3.64 -9.98
C GLY A 17 -6.20 2.46 -10.09
N VAL A 18 -6.29 1.62 -9.05
CA VAL A 18 -7.28 0.54 -8.99
C VAL A 18 -8.47 1.04 -8.19
N ARG A 19 -9.64 1.28 -8.78
CA ARG A 19 -10.83 1.84 -8.11
C ARG A 19 -11.75 0.76 -7.51
N PRO A 20 -12.37 0.99 -6.34
CA PRO A 20 -13.39 0.12 -5.75
C PRO A 20 -14.76 0.22 -6.46
N ASP A 21 -14.98 1.28 -7.25
CA ASP A 21 -16.21 1.64 -7.94
C ASP A 21 -15.95 1.80 -9.46
N THR A 22 -16.95 2.31 -10.18
CA THR A 22 -16.90 2.63 -11.62
C THR A 22 -17.15 4.10 -11.91
N ASP A 23 -17.02 4.97 -10.89
CA ASP A 23 -17.26 6.40 -11.02
C ASP A 23 -16.00 7.10 -11.57
N PRO A 24 -16.05 7.68 -12.79
CA PRO A 24 -14.91 8.39 -13.36
C PRO A 24 -14.63 9.73 -12.67
N ASP A 25 -15.61 10.34 -12.00
CA ASP A 25 -15.45 11.67 -11.40
C ASP A 25 -14.56 11.64 -10.14
N GLY A 26 -14.41 10.46 -9.52
CA GLY A 26 -13.52 10.22 -8.38
C GLY A 26 -12.04 10.01 -8.74
N VAL A 27 -11.66 10.16 -10.01
CA VAL A 27 -10.30 9.90 -10.49
C VAL A 27 -9.41 11.13 -10.26
N CYS A 28 -8.32 10.96 -9.51
CA CYS A 28 -7.32 12.01 -9.34
C CYS A 28 -6.41 12.15 -10.57
N GLU A 29 -5.87 13.35 -10.77
CA GLU A 29 -4.81 13.60 -11.75
C GLU A 29 -3.53 12.79 -11.45
N GLY A 30 -2.66 12.66 -12.46
CA GLY A 30 -1.38 11.97 -12.35
C GLY A 30 -1.42 10.45 -12.54
N LEU A 31 -2.60 9.85 -12.74
CA LEU A 31 -2.72 8.43 -13.08
C LEU A 31 -2.39 8.19 -14.56
N SER A 32 -1.55 7.19 -14.83
CA SER A 32 -1.25 6.70 -16.18
C SER A 32 -2.33 5.78 -16.73
N ALA A 33 -3.01 5.03 -15.85
CA ALA A 33 -4.17 4.23 -16.19
C ALA A 33 -5.06 4.00 -14.96
N VAL A 34 -6.34 3.70 -15.21
CA VAL A 34 -7.34 3.39 -14.18
C VAL A 34 -7.96 2.03 -14.45
N LEU A 35 -8.00 1.18 -13.42
CA LEU A 35 -8.73 -0.08 -13.40
C LEU A 35 -9.97 0.07 -12.53
N TYR A 36 -11.15 0.12 -13.15
CA TYR A 36 -12.43 0.09 -12.43
C TYR A 36 -12.81 -1.34 -12.09
N THR A 37 -12.90 -1.67 -10.80
CA THR A 37 -13.16 -3.05 -10.38
C THR A 37 -14.62 -3.31 -10.00
N ASN A 38 -15.35 -2.29 -9.52
CA ASN A 38 -16.66 -2.43 -8.87
C ASN A 38 -16.67 -3.47 -7.72
N MET A 39 -15.53 -3.68 -7.05
CA MET A 39 -15.34 -4.70 -6.02
C MET A 39 -15.45 -4.17 -4.60
N GLY A 40 -15.70 -2.87 -4.40
CA GLY A 40 -15.58 -2.25 -3.08
C GLY A 40 -14.18 -2.49 -2.50
N GLU A 41 -14.11 -2.79 -1.21
CA GLU A 41 -12.83 -3.08 -0.53
C GLU A 41 -12.16 -4.38 -0.97
N ALA A 42 -12.86 -5.29 -1.66
CA ALA A 42 -12.24 -6.51 -2.16
C ALA A 42 -11.14 -6.24 -3.20
N ARG A 43 -11.12 -5.04 -3.82
CA ARG A 43 -10.01 -4.60 -4.70
C ARG A 43 -8.65 -4.51 -3.98
N ASN A 44 -8.63 -4.42 -2.65
CA ASN A 44 -7.39 -4.35 -1.88
C ASN A 44 -6.55 -5.64 -2.02
N ALA A 45 -7.20 -6.78 -2.30
CA ALA A 45 -6.49 -8.02 -2.62
C ALA A 45 -5.70 -7.93 -3.94
N ILE A 46 -6.23 -7.22 -4.95
CA ILE A 46 -5.54 -6.97 -6.22
C ILE A 46 -4.27 -6.16 -5.95
N LEU A 47 -4.40 -5.06 -5.20
CA LEU A 47 -3.26 -4.21 -4.83
C LEU A 47 -2.14 -5.02 -4.17
N VAL A 48 -2.50 -5.79 -3.15
CA VAL A 48 -1.52 -6.52 -2.36
C VAL A 48 -0.91 -7.69 -3.15
N TRP A 49 -1.64 -8.36 -4.04
CA TRP A 49 -1.11 -9.53 -4.78
C TRP A 49 -0.30 -9.12 -6.00
N SER A 50 -0.55 -7.94 -6.57
CA SER A 50 0.20 -7.38 -7.68
C SER A 50 1.49 -6.66 -7.28
N ALA A 51 1.69 -6.39 -5.99
CA ALA A 51 2.83 -5.61 -5.51
C ALA A 51 4.07 -6.47 -5.24
N ASP A 52 5.26 -5.93 -5.53
CA ASP A 52 6.54 -6.51 -5.06
C ASP A 52 6.85 -6.12 -3.61
N ALA A 53 6.32 -4.97 -3.17
CA ALA A 53 6.38 -4.46 -1.79
C ALA A 53 5.21 -3.51 -1.52
N VAL A 54 4.82 -3.35 -0.25
CA VAL A 54 3.70 -2.50 0.17
C VAL A 54 4.18 -1.46 1.18
N ILE A 55 3.95 -0.18 0.88
CA ILE A 55 4.07 0.91 1.86
C ILE A 55 2.66 1.34 2.25
N VAL A 56 2.32 1.14 3.52
CA VAL A 56 1.03 1.53 4.09
C VAL A 56 1.18 2.86 4.79
N VAL A 57 0.44 3.87 4.30
CA VAL A 57 0.52 5.24 4.81
C VAL A 57 -0.74 5.58 5.61
N GLY A 58 -0.56 5.98 6.87
CA GLY A 58 -1.67 6.36 7.76
C GLY A 58 -2.41 5.17 8.41
N GLY A 59 -3.54 5.47 9.06
CA GLY A 59 -4.21 4.56 10.00
C GLY A 59 -5.72 4.40 9.80
N SER A 60 -6.22 4.28 8.56
CA SER A 60 -7.64 4.04 8.30
C SER A 60 -7.98 2.54 8.31
N TRP A 61 -9.26 2.19 8.42
CA TRP A 61 -9.69 0.79 8.32
C TRP A 61 -9.33 0.14 6.97
N GLY A 62 -9.40 0.91 5.89
CA GLY A 62 -8.95 0.46 4.56
C GLY A 62 -7.47 0.10 4.58
N THR A 63 -6.62 0.96 5.15
CA THR A 63 -5.18 0.68 5.24
C THR A 63 -4.87 -0.50 6.18
N LEU A 64 -5.64 -0.70 7.25
CA LEU A 64 -5.50 -1.90 8.09
C LEU A 64 -5.82 -3.18 7.32
N SER A 65 -6.84 -3.15 6.45
CA SER A 65 -7.20 -4.31 5.62
C SER A 65 -6.07 -4.71 4.67
N GLU A 66 -5.37 -3.73 4.09
CA GLU A 66 -4.21 -3.95 3.22
C GLU A 66 -3.05 -4.55 4.02
N VAL A 67 -2.79 -4.07 5.24
CA VAL A 67 -1.79 -4.67 6.16
C VAL A 67 -2.12 -6.14 6.44
N ALA A 68 -3.37 -6.44 6.79
CA ALA A 68 -3.79 -7.79 7.11
C ALA A 68 -3.68 -8.73 5.89
N LEU A 69 -4.09 -8.25 4.71
CA LEU A 69 -3.96 -8.97 3.45
C LEU A 69 -2.49 -9.23 3.11
N ALA A 70 -1.60 -8.25 3.27
CA ALA A 70 -0.18 -8.39 2.97
C ALA A 70 0.51 -9.41 3.89
N ASN A 71 0.22 -9.36 5.19
CA ASN A 71 0.71 -10.35 6.14
C ASN A 71 0.15 -11.76 5.85
N ARG A 72 -1.12 -11.85 5.41
CA ARG A 72 -1.72 -13.11 4.98
C ARG A 72 -1.10 -13.67 3.70
N ARG A 73 -0.77 -12.81 2.73
CA ARG A 73 -0.05 -13.21 1.49
C ARG A 73 1.25 -13.91 1.84
N GLY A 74 1.96 -13.35 2.82
CA GLY A 74 3.31 -13.78 3.18
C GLY A 74 4.33 -13.38 2.12
N GLY A 75 5.56 -13.15 2.57
CA GLY A 75 6.71 -12.89 1.71
C GLY A 75 6.75 -11.50 1.08
N VAL A 76 5.64 -10.78 0.91
CA VAL A 76 5.67 -9.38 0.47
C VAL A 76 6.21 -8.47 1.59
N PRO A 77 7.26 -7.67 1.33
CA PRO A 77 7.69 -6.60 2.23
C PRO A 77 6.55 -5.64 2.58
N VAL A 78 6.36 -5.37 3.86
CA VAL A 78 5.38 -4.40 4.35
C VAL A 78 6.08 -3.35 5.18
N VAL A 79 5.89 -2.08 4.83
CA VAL A 79 6.38 -0.94 5.60
C VAL A 79 5.21 -0.07 6.04
N LEU A 80 5.21 0.34 7.31
CA LEU A 80 4.17 1.15 7.92
C LEU A 80 4.72 2.57 8.14
N LEU A 81 4.11 3.58 7.52
CA LEU A 81 4.48 4.98 7.64
C LEU A 81 3.37 5.79 8.31
N GLY A 82 3.62 6.28 9.53
CA GLY A 82 2.67 7.12 10.28
C GLY A 82 1.33 6.44 10.60
N GLY A 83 1.34 5.11 10.77
CA GLY A 83 0.13 4.30 10.77
C GLY A 83 0.01 3.33 11.94
N TRP A 84 -0.45 2.12 11.62
CA TRP A 84 -0.87 1.10 12.57
C TRP A 84 0.25 0.51 13.42
N ARG A 85 -0.07 0.21 14.67
CA ARG A 85 0.64 -0.77 15.50
C ARG A 85 -0.34 -1.88 15.84
N VAL A 86 -0.05 -3.10 15.40
CA VAL A 86 -0.94 -4.25 15.63
C VAL A 86 -0.49 -4.95 16.91
N VAL A 87 -1.45 -5.26 17.77
CA VAL A 87 -1.23 -6.06 18.99
C VAL A 87 -2.12 -7.30 18.97
N ASP A 88 -1.67 -8.37 19.60
CA ASP A 88 -2.46 -9.59 19.76
C ASP A 88 -3.50 -9.45 20.89
N SER A 89 -4.28 -10.50 21.12
CA SER A 89 -5.30 -10.52 22.18
C SER A 89 -4.74 -10.42 23.60
N ARG A 90 -3.42 -10.55 23.78
CA ARG A 90 -2.71 -10.38 25.06
C ARG A 90 -2.02 -9.02 25.16
N GLY A 91 -2.18 -8.15 24.16
CA GLY A 91 -1.54 -6.84 24.09
C GLY A 91 -0.07 -6.88 23.64
N SER A 92 0.43 -8.04 23.18
CA SER A 92 1.80 -8.15 22.67
C SER A 92 1.88 -7.61 21.25
N ALA A 93 2.95 -6.87 20.93
CA ALA A 93 3.15 -6.36 19.59
C ALA A 93 3.25 -7.48 18.55
N VAL A 94 2.49 -7.36 17.47
CA VAL A 94 2.53 -8.25 16.31
C VAL A 94 3.36 -7.57 15.24
N SER A 95 4.36 -8.29 14.72
CA SER A 95 5.13 -7.82 13.56
C SER A 95 4.22 -7.82 12.33
N ALA A 96 3.71 -6.66 11.95
CA ALA A 96 2.86 -6.45 10.79
C ALA A 96 3.61 -5.81 9.60
N GLY A 97 4.87 -5.45 9.81
CA GLY A 97 5.73 -4.73 8.86
C GLY A 97 6.84 -3.97 9.58
N VAL A 98 7.79 -3.44 8.82
CA VAL A 98 8.81 -2.52 9.33
C VAL A 98 8.16 -1.15 9.53
N VAL A 99 8.35 -0.53 10.68
CA VAL A 99 7.86 0.84 10.92
C VAL A 99 8.91 1.82 10.42
N ALA A 100 8.50 2.77 9.58
CA ALA A 100 9.33 3.87 9.12
C ALA A 100 8.78 5.21 9.63
N GLU A 101 9.67 6.14 9.95
CA GLU A 101 9.34 7.49 10.42
C GLU A 101 9.24 8.48 9.26
N THR A 102 9.89 8.18 8.13
CA THR A 102 9.92 9.06 6.96
C THR A 102 9.59 8.32 5.67
N ALA A 103 9.12 9.06 4.65
CA ALA A 103 8.88 8.50 3.32
C ALA A 103 10.17 7.95 2.69
N GLY A 104 11.30 8.64 2.87
CA GLY A 104 12.60 8.20 2.35
C GLY A 104 13.06 6.88 2.97
N GLU A 105 12.94 6.75 4.29
CA GLU A 105 13.21 5.48 4.99
C GLU A 105 12.30 4.37 4.48
N ALA A 106 11.00 4.66 4.33
CA ALA A 106 10.05 3.65 3.86
C ALA A 106 10.42 3.12 2.47
N VAL A 107 10.84 3.99 1.55
CA VAL A 107 11.32 3.61 0.22
C VAL A 107 12.61 2.79 0.30
N SER A 108 13.61 3.22 1.07
CA SER A 108 14.86 2.49 1.23
C SER A 108 14.63 1.06 1.72
N VAL A 109 13.77 0.88 2.73
CA VAL A 109 13.45 -0.45 3.29
C VAL A 109 12.79 -1.36 2.25
N VAL A 110 11.80 -0.87 1.50
CA VAL A 110 11.15 -1.73 0.49
C VAL A 110 12.09 -2.10 -0.65
N LEU A 111 12.98 -1.19 -1.08
CA LEU A 111 13.96 -1.49 -2.13
C LEU A 111 14.97 -2.53 -1.68
N GLU A 112 15.50 -2.43 -0.46
CA GLU A 112 16.41 -3.44 0.10
C GLU A 112 15.76 -4.82 0.21
N GLN A 113 14.49 -4.87 0.65
CA GLN A 113 13.79 -6.14 0.86
C GLN A 113 13.30 -6.77 -0.46
N ALA A 114 12.88 -5.96 -1.43
CA ALA A 114 12.47 -6.44 -2.75
C ALA A 114 13.66 -7.02 -3.53
N THR A 115 14.82 -6.36 -3.48
CA THR A 115 16.02 -6.79 -4.22
C THR A 115 16.59 -8.13 -3.71
N ARG A 116 16.40 -8.46 -2.43
CA ARG A 116 16.83 -9.75 -1.85
C ARG A 116 15.99 -10.96 -2.30
N ARG A 117 14.89 -10.73 -3.03
CA ARG A 117 13.98 -11.78 -3.52
C ARG A 117 14.16 -12.12 -5.00
N SER A 118 14.98 -11.35 -5.71
CA SER A 118 15.35 -11.53 -7.13
C SER A 118 16.59 -12.38 -7.28
#